data_AF-M4DLV0-F1
#
_entry.id   AF-M4DLV0-F1
#
_cell.length_a   1.000
_cell.length_b   1.000
_cell.length_c   1.000
_cell.angle_alpha   90.00
_cell.angle_beta   90.00
_cell.angle_gamma   90.00
#
_symmetry.space_group_name_H-M   'P 1'
#
loop_
_entity.id
_entity.type
_entity.pdbx_description
1 polymer ?
#
loop_
_entity_poly.entity_id
_entity_poly.type
_entity_poly.pdbx_seq_one_letter_code
_entity_poly.pdbx_strand_id
1 'polypeptide(L)'
;MAKSSNLLLCLSVFIFIITKLALAQTCSNYKFSSKNLFESCNDLHVLDSFIHYTYNSSSGNLQVAYRHTDLTSKKWVAWAVNPTSTGMVGAQAIVASPQPDGSVRAYTSPVSSYQTSLQEGDLSFNVSELSAAYQNNEMIIFATLTLPVSNGGNINTVWQDGSLSGNNLLPHPTSGNNIRSVSTLNLLSAASGGGGAGAGDSKLGLQVSSWAGNQPGFSLALTVLLVSLPSALQQFNFLWYKLGVCSVFKTQTRAQVNIYHHTIGYTVIILAVVNVFKGLDILSPE
;
A
#
# COMPACT_ATOMS: atom_id res chain seq x y z
N MET A 1 -17.08 39.76 -4.34
CA MET A 1 -17.71 38.46 -3.99
C MET A 1 -17.01 37.24 -4.58
N ALA A 2 -16.38 37.27 -5.77
CA ALA A 2 -15.75 36.07 -6.37
C ALA A 2 -14.61 35.40 -5.53
N LYS A 3 -13.88 36.15 -4.70
CA LYS A 3 -12.71 35.64 -3.95
C LYS A 3 -13.04 34.60 -2.86
N SER A 4 -14.21 34.66 -2.20
CA SER A 4 -14.57 33.71 -1.13
C SER A 4 -15.01 32.35 -1.68
N SER A 5 -15.66 32.32 -2.85
CA SER A 5 -16.11 31.09 -3.51
C SER A 5 -14.94 30.12 -3.78
N ASN A 6 -13.83 30.64 -4.32
CA ASN A 6 -12.63 29.84 -4.60
C ASN A 6 -11.99 29.30 -3.31
N LEU A 7 -12.00 30.06 -2.22
CA LEU A 7 -11.46 29.61 -0.94
C LEU A 7 -12.31 28.49 -0.32
N LEU A 8 -13.64 28.61 -0.36
CA LEU A 8 -14.58 27.58 0.07
C LEU A 8 -14.42 26.28 -0.75
N LEU A 9 -14.19 26.39 -2.06
CA LEU A 9 -13.92 25.24 -2.94
C LEU A 9 -12.58 24.55 -2.61
N CYS A 10 -11.51 25.32 -2.37
CA CYS A 10 -10.24 24.75 -1.94
C CYS A 10 -10.34 24.07 -0.57
N LEU A 11 -11.10 24.65 0.37
CA LEU A 11 -11.29 24.09 1.71
C LEU A 11 -12.10 22.79 1.67
N SER A 12 -13.15 22.71 0.85
CA SER A 12 -13.96 21.48 0.71
C SER A 12 -13.15 20.34 0.08
N VAL A 13 -12.35 20.62 -0.95
CA VAL A 13 -11.42 19.64 -1.55
C VAL A 13 -10.39 19.17 -0.52
N PHE A 14 -9.82 20.07 0.27
CA PHE A 14 -8.83 19.72 1.31
C PHE A 14 -9.44 18.86 2.42
N ILE A 15 -10.65 19.18 2.89
CA ILE A 15 -11.41 18.36 3.84
C ILE A 15 -11.70 16.97 3.25
N PHE A 16 -12.09 16.89 1.97
CA PHE A 16 -12.36 15.61 1.29
C PHE A 16 -11.11 14.73 1.16
N ILE A 17 -9.94 15.32 0.95
CA ILE A 17 -8.65 14.61 0.92
C ILE A 17 -8.28 14.09 2.31
N ILE A 18 -8.43 14.90 3.37
CA ILE A 18 -8.11 14.50 4.74
C ILE A 18 -9.03 13.37 5.22
N THR A 19 -10.34 13.47 4.99
CA THR A 19 -11.29 12.42 5.39
C THR A 19 -11.04 11.11 4.65
N LYS A 20 -10.78 11.15 3.34
CA LYS A 20 -10.36 9.96 2.57
C LYS A 20 -9.14 9.27 3.17
N LEU A 21 -8.14 10.02 3.63
CA LEU A 21 -6.92 9.47 4.24
C LEU A 21 -7.18 8.86 5.63
N ALA A 22 -8.07 9.46 6.42
CA ALA A 22 -8.42 8.96 7.76
C ALA A 22 -9.28 7.67 7.76
N LEU A 23 -9.98 7.39 6.66
CA LEU A 23 -10.79 6.18 6.45
C LEU A 23 -10.02 5.03 5.76
N ALA A 24 -8.77 5.26 5.33
CA ALA A 24 -7.97 4.23 4.66
C ALA A 24 -7.58 3.11 5.64
N GLN A 25 -8.18 1.93 5.48
CA GLN A 25 -7.89 0.78 6.33
C GLN A 25 -6.59 0.09 5.91
N THR A 26 -5.52 0.37 6.67
CA THR A 26 -4.29 -0.43 6.66
C THR A 26 -4.55 -1.84 7.14
N CYS A 27 -3.74 -2.79 6.68
CA CYS A 27 -4.02 -4.19 6.88
C CYS A 27 -4.08 -4.62 8.35
N SER A 28 -3.19 -4.10 9.20
CA SER A 28 -3.12 -4.42 10.63
C SER A 28 -4.40 -4.06 11.41
N ASN A 29 -5.18 -3.10 10.91
CA ASN A 29 -6.41 -2.62 11.52
C ASN A 29 -7.66 -3.37 11.03
N TYR A 30 -7.58 -4.08 9.90
CA TYR A 30 -8.68 -4.87 9.39
C TYR A 30 -9.01 -6.05 10.32
N LYS A 31 -10.29 -6.37 10.47
CA LYS A 31 -10.79 -7.48 11.30
C LYS A 31 -11.79 -8.30 10.51
N PHE A 32 -11.46 -9.57 10.30
CA PHE A 32 -12.39 -10.55 9.73
C PHE A 32 -13.52 -10.86 10.71
N SER A 33 -14.72 -11.10 10.19
CA SER A 33 -15.91 -11.45 11.00
C SER A 33 -15.78 -12.82 11.68
N SER A 34 -15.03 -13.75 11.08
CA SER A 34 -14.57 -14.97 11.74
C SER A 34 -13.31 -14.67 12.56
N LYS A 35 -13.14 -15.38 13.68
CA LYS A 35 -11.95 -15.26 14.57
C LYS A 35 -10.65 -15.82 13.94
N ASN A 36 -10.58 -15.92 12.62
CA ASN A 36 -9.41 -16.38 11.88
C ASN A 36 -8.39 -15.24 11.85
N LEU A 37 -7.60 -15.19 12.92
CA LEU A 37 -6.46 -14.30 13.06
C LEU A 37 -5.34 -14.84 12.17
N PHE A 38 -5.23 -14.28 10.96
CA PHE A 38 -3.99 -14.39 10.21
C PHE A 38 -2.85 -13.78 11.04
N GLU A 39 -1.77 -14.54 11.23
CA GLU A 39 -0.62 -14.14 12.05
C GLU A 39 0.11 -12.93 11.42
N SER A 40 0.02 -12.83 10.10
CA SER A 40 0.76 -11.88 9.27
C SER A 40 -0.17 -11.06 8.39
N CYS A 41 0.19 -9.81 8.12
CA CYS A 41 -0.27 -9.15 6.90
C CYS A 41 0.76 -8.15 6.37
N ASN A 42 0.78 -7.98 5.05
CA ASN A 42 1.44 -6.87 4.37
C ASN A 42 0.43 -6.04 3.55
N ASP A 43 0.54 -4.72 3.64
CA ASP A 43 -0.05 -3.81 2.64
C ASP A 43 0.74 -3.95 1.33
N LEU A 44 0.05 -4.13 0.20
CA LEU A 44 0.69 -4.22 -1.12
C LEU A 44 0.82 -2.83 -1.74
N HIS A 45 1.95 -2.55 -2.38
CA HIS A 45 2.36 -1.18 -2.75
C HIS A 45 1.61 -0.55 -3.94
N VAL A 46 0.65 -1.27 -4.53
CA VAL A 46 -0.20 -0.84 -5.65
C VAL A 46 -1.53 -1.59 -5.67
N LEU A 47 -2.51 -0.98 -6.35
CA LEU A 47 -3.88 -1.48 -6.53
C LEU A 47 -4.68 -1.61 -5.23
N ASP A 48 -4.41 -0.83 -4.18
CA ASP A 48 -5.24 -0.83 -2.95
C ASP A 48 -5.56 -2.26 -2.46
N SER A 49 -4.49 -3.05 -2.38
CA SER A 49 -4.49 -4.49 -2.15
C SER A 49 -3.70 -4.85 -0.89
N PHE A 50 -4.08 -5.96 -0.26
CA PHE A 50 -3.57 -6.41 1.03
C PHE A 50 -3.48 -7.93 1.04
N ILE A 51 -2.48 -8.48 1.73
CA ILE A 51 -2.28 -9.93 1.82
C ILE A 51 -2.14 -10.37 3.27
N HIS A 52 -3.21 -10.93 3.83
CA HIS A 52 -3.20 -11.56 5.14
C HIS A 52 -2.80 -13.03 5.00
N TYR A 53 -1.95 -13.56 5.88
CA TYR A 53 -1.55 -14.96 5.80
C TYR A 53 -1.08 -15.54 7.15
N THR A 54 -1.17 -16.87 7.23
CA THR A 54 -0.56 -17.71 8.27
C THR A 54 0.15 -18.86 7.56
N TYR A 55 1.40 -19.14 7.91
CA TYR A 55 2.18 -20.19 7.29
C TYR A 55 2.65 -21.23 8.30
N ASN A 56 2.25 -22.48 8.10
CA ASN A 56 2.71 -23.61 8.90
C ASN A 56 3.87 -24.31 8.19
N SER A 57 5.09 -24.09 8.69
CA SER A 57 6.31 -24.68 8.12
C SER A 57 6.40 -26.20 8.24
N SER A 58 5.67 -26.82 9.18
CA SER A 58 5.66 -28.28 9.37
C SER A 58 4.77 -29.01 8.35
N SER A 59 3.69 -28.37 7.88
CA SER A 59 2.79 -28.94 6.86
C SER A 59 2.96 -28.34 5.47
N GLY A 60 3.68 -27.22 5.33
CA GLY A 60 3.77 -26.45 4.09
C GLY A 60 2.48 -25.67 3.75
N ASN A 61 1.50 -25.62 4.66
CA ASN A 61 0.23 -24.96 4.41
C ASN A 61 0.33 -23.45 4.64
N LEU A 62 0.06 -22.68 3.58
CA LEU A 62 -0.15 -21.24 3.59
C LEU A 62 -1.65 -20.96 3.55
N GLN A 63 -2.22 -20.56 4.67
CA GLN A 63 -3.56 -19.98 4.71
C GLN A 63 -3.46 -18.52 4.31
N VAL A 64 -4.31 -18.06 3.38
CA VAL A 64 -4.21 -16.73 2.79
C VAL A 64 -5.60 -16.07 2.64
N ALA A 65 -5.67 -14.77 2.91
CA ALA A 65 -6.74 -13.90 2.44
C ALA A 65 -6.14 -12.73 1.64
N TYR A 66 -6.31 -12.77 0.32
CA TYR A 66 -6.02 -11.63 -0.55
C TYR A 66 -7.24 -10.70 -0.56
N ARG A 67 -7.04 -9.44 -0.24
CA ARG A 67 -8.07 -8.41 -0.10
C ARG A 67 -7.76 -7.24 -1.03
N HIS A 68 -8.74 -6.76 -1.77
CA HIS A 68 -8.61 -5.60 -2.67
C HIS A 68 -9.84 -4.68 -2.53
N THR A 69 -9.60 -3.39 -2.23
CA THR A 69 -10.63 -2.38 -1.98
C THR A 69 -10.83 -1.41 -3.15
N ASP A 70 -11.78 -0.48 -3.03
CA ASP A 70 -12.14 0.53 -4.04
C ASP A 70 -12.54 -0.07 -5.41
N LEU A 71 -13.19 -1.24 -5.34
CA LEU A 71 -13.69 -2.00 -6.49
C LEU A 71 -15.13 -1.66 -6.86
N THR A 72 -15.54 -2.14 -8.04
CA THR A 72 -16.94 -2.22 -8.44
C THR A 72 -17.29 -3.68 -8.73
N SER A 73 -18.57 -4.04 -8.69
CA SER A 73 -19.05 -5.39 -9.01
C SER A 73 -18.80 -5.83 -10.46
N LYS A 74 -18.29 -4.93 -11.31
CA LYS A 74 -17.89 -5.21 -12.71
C LYS A 74 -16.39 -5.42 -12.86
N LYS A 75 -15.66 -5.71 -11.78
CA LYS A 75 -14.25 -6.10 -11.81
C LYS A 75 -14.06 -7.54 -11.32
N TRP A 76 -13.14 -8.25 -11.95
CA TRP A 76 -12.52 -9.46 -11.41
C TRP A 76 -11.22 -9.09 -10.70
N VAL A 77 -10.76 -9.93 -9.77
CA VAL A 77 -9.43 -9.81 -9.16
C VAL A 77 -8.73 -11.17 -9.15
N ALA A 78 -7.40 -11.16 -9.17
CA ALA A 78 -6.60 -12.37 -9.03
C ALA A 78 -5.36 -12.09 -8.17
N TRP A 79 -4.97 -13.11 -7.42
CA TRP A 79 -3.67 -13.17 -6.74
C TRP A 79 -3.03 -14.51 -7.08
N ALA A 80 -1.72 -14.53 -7.26
CA ALA A 80 -1.03 -15.71 -7.78
C ALA A 80 0.35 -15.88 -7.15
N VAL A 81 0.76 -17.14 -6.98
CA VAL A 81 2.16 -17.50 -6.71
C VAL A 81 2.83 -17.84 -8.04
N ASN A 82 4.04 -17.35 -8.27
CA ASN A 82 4.85 -17.74 -9.43
C ASN A 82 6.07 -18.57 -8.96
N PRO A 83 6.07 -19.90 -9.17
CA PRO A 83 7.17 -20.76 -8.73
C PRO A 83 8.48 -20.57 -9.52
N THR A 84 8.44 -19.94 -10.71
CA THR A 84 9.58 -19.93 -11.65
C THR A 84 10.16 -18.55 -11.91
N SER A 85 9.39 -17.47 -11.74
CA SER A 85 9.84 -16.10 -11.96
C SER A 85 9.11 -15.09 -11.04
N THR A 86 9.39 -13.80 -11.21
CA THR A 86 8.71 -12.69 -10.51
C THR A 86 7.60 -12.04 -11.34
N GLY A 87 7.30 -12.57 -12.53
CA GLY A 87 6.37 -11.96 -13.50
C GLY A 87 5.01 -12.64 -13.60
N MET A 88 4.24 -12.27 -14.63
CA MET A 88 2.94 -12.87 -14.94
C MET A 88 3.06 -14.28 -15.52
N VAL A 89 4.04 -14.52 -16.41
CA VAL A 89 4.21 -15.82 -17.07
C VAL A 89 4.80 -16.83 -16.08
N GLY A 90 4.16 -18.00 -15.97
CA GLY A 90 4.45 -19.02 -14.96
C GLY A 90 3.68 -18.83 -13.64
N ALA A 91 2.88 -17.77 -13.51
CA ALA A 91 2.07 -17.55 -12.32
C ALA A 91 0.91 -18.55 -12.24
N GLN A 92 0.54 -18.92 -11.02
CA GLN A 92 -0.50 -19.88 -10.70
C GLN A 92 -1.49 -19.19 -9.76
N ALA A 93 -2.65 -18.81 -10.33
CA ALA A 93 -3.56 -17.84 -9.76
C ALA A 93 -4.74 -18.49 -9.04
N ILE A 94 -5.21 -17.82 -8.00
CA ILE A 94 -6.59 -17.88 -7.53
C ILE A 94 -7.30 -16.62 -8.05
N VAL A 95 -8.46 -16.83 -8.69
CA VAL A 95 -9.22 -15.79 -9.39
C VAL A 95 -10.59 -15.69 -8.74
N ALA A 96 -11.07 -14.47 -8.55
CA ALA A 96 -12.43 -14.18 -8.10
C ALA A 96 -13.17 -13.27 -9.09
N SER A 97 -14.38 -13.70 -9.47
CA SER A 97 -15.23 -13.01 -10.44
C SER A 97 -16.67 -12.93 -9.91
N PRO A 98 -17.17 -11.71 -9.57
CA PRO A 98 -18.57 -11.49 -9.25
C PRO A 98 -19.50 -11.99 -10.34
N GLN A 99 -20.62 -12.59 -9.94
CA GLN A 99 -21.63 -13.13 -10.82
C GLN A 99 -22.90 -12.24 -10.80
N PRO A 100 -23.74 -12.28 -11.85
CA PRO A 100 -24.98 -11.48 -11.91
C PRO A 100 -26.00 -11.77 -10.80
N ASP A 101 -25.91 -12.94 -10.15
CA ASP A 101 -26.76 -13.34 -9.02
C ASP A 101 -26.30 -12.80 -7.66
N GLY A 102 -25.18 -12.06 -7.63
CA GLY A 102 -24.57 -11.52 -6.41
C GLY A 102 -23.60 -12.46 -5.71
N SER A 103 -23.43 -13.69 -6.19
CA SER A 103 -22.36 -14.59 -5.74
C SER A 103 -21.00 -14.17 -6.30
N VAL A 104 -19.91 -14.75 -5.78
CA VAL A 104 -18.57 -14.59 -6.35
C VAL A 104 -18.01 -15.97 -6.65
N ARG A 105 -17.71 -16.22 -7.94
CA ARG A 105 -17.05 -17.45 -8.36
C ARG A 105 -15.56 -17.34 -8.04
N ALA A 106 -15.04 -18.26 -7.23
CA ALA A 106 -13.62 -18.41 -6.93
C ALA A 106 -13.10 -19.70 -7.59
N TYR A 107 -11.95 -19.63 -8.27
CA TYR A 107 -11.37 -20.79 -8.97
C TYR A 107 -9.86 -20.61 -9.21
N THR A 108 -9.16 -21.69 -9.57
CA THR A 108 -7.72 -21.68 -9.87
C THR A 108 -7.44 -21.51 -11.37
N SER A 109 -6.36 -20.83 -11.74
CA SER A 109 -5.97 -20.63 -13.15
C SER A 109 -4.45 -20.61 -13.35
N PRO A 110 -3.86 -21.52 -14.16
CA PRO A 110 -2.47 -21.46 -14.54
C PRO A 110 -2.23 -20.42 -15.66
N VAL A 111 -1.27 -19.51 -15.47
CA VAL A 111 -0.93 -18.43 -16.41
C VAL A 111 0.37 -18.76 -17.15
N SER A 112 0.25 -19.49 -18.27
CA SER A 112 1.38 -19.89 -19.11
C SER A 112 1.80 -18.85 -20.16
N SER A 113 0.98 -17.81 -20.42
CA SER A 113 1.29 -16.75 -21.39
C SER A 113 0.55 -15.43 -21.08
N TYR A 114 0.97 -14.35 -21.75
CA TYR A 114 0.27 -13.05 -21.71
C TYR A 114 -1.12 -13.06 -22.37
N GLN A 115 -1.44 -14.10 -23.14
CA GLN A 115 -2.71 -14.25 -23.88
C GLN A 115 -3.71 -15.14 -23.13
N THR A 116 -3.55 -15.27 -21.80
CA THR A 116 -4.50 -16.00 -20.96
C THR A 116 -5.87 -15.31 -20.94
N SER A 117 -6.94 -16.12 -20.90
CA SER A 117 -8.30 -15.67 -20.55
C SER A 117 -8.66 -16.04 -19.10
N LEU A 118 -7.66 -16.34 -18.28
CA LEU A 118 -7.81 -16.85 -16.90
C LEU A 118 -8.79 -18.02 -16.85
N GLN A 119 -8.56 -19.05 -17.67
CA GLN A 119 -9.37 -20.25 -17.68
C GLN A 119 -9.12 -21.11 -16.44
N GLU A 120 -10.17 -21.78 -15.98
CA GLU A 120 -10.09 -22.66 -14.83
C GLU A 120 -9.21 -23.88 -15.14
N GLY A 121 -8.32 -24.22 -14.19
CA GLY A 121 -7.40 -25.33 -14.35
C GLY A 121 -6.53 -25.57 -13.13
N ASP A 122 -5.89 -26.73 -13.11
CA ASP A 122 -5.09 -27.20 -11.98
C ASP A 122 -3.78 -26.42 -11.83
N LEU A 123 -3.30 -26.33 -10.58
CA LEU A 123 -2.02 -25.73 -10.22
C LEU A 123 -1.01 -26.82 -9.86
N SER A 124 0.29 -26.50 -9.85
CA SER A 124 1.34 -27.45 -9.45
C SER A 124 1.42 -27.69 -7.94
N PHE A 125 0.60 -26.99 -7.16
CA PHE A 125 0.43 -27.13 -5.72
C PHE A 125 -1.05 -27.24 -5.38
N ASN A 126 -1.36 -27.95 -4.30
CA ASN A 126 -2.75 -28.16 -3.90
C ASN A 126 -3.39 -26.86 -3.37
N VAL A 127 -4.66 -26.65 -3.69
CA VAL A 127 -5.49 -25.54 -3.20
C VAL A 127 -6.75 -26.11 -2.56
N SER A 128 -7.01 -25.76 -1.30
CA SER A 128 -8.23 -26.11 -0.57
C SER A 128 -8.88 -24.87 0.03
N GLU A 129 -10.11 -25.01 0.53
CA GLU A 129 -10.87 -23.94 1.22
C GLU A 129 -11.07 -22.67 0.37
N LEU A 130 -10.93 -22.80 -0.96
CA LEU A 130 -11.04 -21.68 -1.90
C LEU A 130 -12.45 -21.11 -1.91
N SER A 131 -12.55 -19.83 -1.56
CA SER A 131 -13.81 -19.07 -1.57
C SER A 131 -13.54 -17.59 -1.80
N ALA A 132 -14.54 -16.85 -2.23
CA ALA A 132 -14.43 -15.41 -2.37
C ALA A 132 -15.74 -14.71 -1.96
N ALA A 133 -15.61 -13.45 -1.54
CA ALA A 133 -16.72 -12.59 -1.21
C ALA A 133 -16.50 -11.19 -1.80
N TYR A 134 -17.59 -10.54 -2.20
CA TYR A 134 -17.59 -9.14 -2.63
C TYR A 134 -18.67 -8.38 -1.84
N GLN A 135 -18.25 -7.46 -0.98
CA GLN A 135 -19.12 -6.64 -0.14
C GLN A 135 -18.45 -5.28 0.08
N ASN A 136 -19.20 -4.20 0.33
CA ASN A 136 -18.65 -2.88 0.68
C ASN A 136 -17.57 -2.33 -0.28
N ASN A 137 -17.70 -2.59 -1.60
CA ASN A 137 -16.72 -2.21 -2.63
C ASN A 137 -15.33 -2.85 -2.44
N GLU A 138 -15.29 -4.01 -1.78
CA GLU A 138 -14.10 -4.80 -1.48
C GLU A 138 -14.31 -6.24 -1.95
N MET A 139 -13.26 -6.86 -2.47
CA MET A 139 -13.23 -8.28 -2.81
C MET A 139 -12.15 -8.98 -1.99
N ILE A 140 -12.51 -10.14 -1.44
CA ILE A 140 -11.61 -10.97 -0.65
C ILE A 140 -11.62 -12.39 -1.23
N ILE A 141 -10.45 -12.96 -1.48
CA ILE A 141 -10.26 -14.36 -1.83
C ILE A 141 -9.59 -15.05 -0.65
N PHE A 142 -10.23 -16.09 -0.12
CA PHE A 142 -9.67 -16.98 0.89
C PHE A 142 -9.21 -18.29 0.23
N ALA A 143 -8.04 -18.80 0.62
CA ALA A 143 -7.55 -20.11 0.20
C ALA A 143 -6.56 -20.69 1.21
N THR A 144 -6.37 -22.00 1.16
CA THR A 144 -5.27 -22.72 1.81
C THR A 144 -4.44 -23.41 0.72
N LEU A 145 -3.14 -23.07 0.65
CA LEU A 145 -2.22 -23.55 -0.39
C LEU A 145 -1.16 -24.45 0.25
N THR A 146 -0.92 -25.65 -0.29
CA THR A 146 0.16 -26.52 0.18
C THR A 146 1.42 -26.29 -0.67
N LEU A 147 2.31 -25.42 -0.21
CA LEU A 147 3.49 -24.98 -0.96
C LEU A 147 4.76 -25.75 -0.55
N PRO A 148 5.48 -26.40 -1.47
CA PRO A 148 6.77 -27.03 -1.18
C PRO A 148 7.89 -25.96 -1.16
N VAL A 149 8.05 -25.27 -0.03
CA VAL A 149 8.99 -24.13 0.08
C VAL A 149 10.41 -24.59 0.42
N SER A 150 11.26 -24.74 -0.60
CA SER A 150 12.68 -25.11 -0.45
C SER A 150 13.64 -23.91 -0.30
N ASN A 151 13.24 -22.72 -0.73
CA ASN A 151 14.11 -21.54 -0.85
C ASN A 151 13.97 -20.55 0.33
N GLY A 152 14.27 -21.01 1.55
CA GLY A 152 14.39 -20.13 2.73
C GLY A 152 13.11 -19.36 3.11
N GLY A 153 11.93 -19.86 2.71
CA GLY A 153 10.65 -19.21 2.95
C GLY A 153 10.15 -18.30 1.82
N ASN A 154 10.95 -18.02 0.79
CA ASN A 154 10.59 -17.04 -0.25
C ASN A 154 9.63 -17.62 -1.31
N ILE A 155 8.55 -16.89 -1.60
CA ILE A 155 7.67 -17.10 -2.75
C ILE A 155 7.55 -15.80 -3.55
N ASN A 156 7.43 -15.90 -4.89
CA ASN A 156 7.09 -14.76 -5.72
C ASN A 156 5.57 -14.68 -5.90
N THR A 157 5.04 -13.48 -5.83
CA THR A 157 3.60 -13.20 -5.86
C THR A 157 3.30 -12.10 -6.86
N VAL A 158 2.18 -12.23 -7.56
CA VAL A 158 1.67 -11.21 -8.48
C VAL A 158 0.15 -11.08 -8.28
N TRP A 159 -0.39 -9.88 -8.47
CA TRP A 159 -1.82 -9.63 -8.33
C TRP A 159 -2.33 -8.71 -9.42
N GLN A 160 -3.61 -8.81 -9.76
CA GLN A 160 -4.25 -7.98 -10.79
C GLN A 160 -5.72 -7.75 -10.47
N ASP A 161 -6.25 -6.69 -11.07
CA ASP A 161 -7.68 -6.43 -11.23
C ASP A 161 -7.99 -6.16 -12.71
N GLY A 162 -9.20 -6.44 -13.15
CA GLY A 162 -9.62 -6.13 -14.52
C GLY A 162 -11.13 -6.09 -14.67
N SER A 163 -11.60 -5.54 -15.78
CA SER A 163 -13.03 -5.35 -16.03
C SER A 163 -13.73 -6.64 -16.48
N LEU A 164 -15.02 -6.74 -16.21
CA LEU A 164 -15.91 -7.79 -16.71
C LEU A 164 -16.79 -7.29 -17.86
N SER A 165 -16.99 -8.14 -18.87
CA SER A 165 -17.96 -7.94 -19.96
C SER A 165 -18.95 -9.10 -19.98
N GLY A 166 -20.09 -8.91 -19.31
CA GLY A 166 -20.93 -10.03 -18.88
C GLY A 166 -20.14 -10.91 -17.91
N ASN A 167 -20.07 -12.22 -18.20
CA ASN A 167 -19.29 -13.17 -17.41
C ASN A 167 -17.83 -13.33 -17.91
N ASN A 168 -17.42 -12.59 -18.96
CA ASN A 168 -16.07 -12.70 -19.52
C ASN A 168 -15.10 -11.73 -18.83
N LEU A 169 -13.95 -12.25 -18.40
CA LEU A 169 -12.85 -11.47 -17.86
C LEU A 169 -12.11 -10.76 -19.01
N LEU A 170 -12.07 -9.43 -18.97
CA LEU A 170 -11.28 -8.63 -19.91
C LEU A 170 -9.83 -8.51 -19.42
N PRO A 171 -8.85 -8.34 -20.32
CA PRO A 171 -7.47 -8.05 -19.95
C PRO A 171 -7.36 -6.85 -19.01
N HIS A 172 -6.51 -6.98 -17.99
CA HIS A 172 -6.13 -5.86 -17.14
C HIS A 172 -5.25 -4.85 -17.90
N PRO A 173 -5.13 -3.59 -17.44
CA PRO A 173 -4.22 -2.63 -18.04
C PRO A 173 -2.77 -3.16 -18.07
N THR A 174 -2.07 -2.97 -19.17
CA THR A 174 -0.66 -3.36 -19.35
C THR A 174 0.28 -2.18 -19.09
N SER A 175 -0.02 -1.37 -18.07
CA SER A 175 0.76 -0.18 -17.71
C SER A 175 0.56 0.20 -16.23
N GLY A 176 1.30 1.20 -15.76
CA GLY A 176 1.10 1.81 -14.44
C GLY A 176 1.19 0.82 -13.28
N ASN A 177 0.16 0.78 -12.44
CA ASN A 177 0.13 -0.05 -11.24
C ASN A 177 0.07 -1.56 -11.54
N ASN A 178 -0.62 -1.97 -12.60
CA ASN A 178 -0.75 -3.38 -12.97
C ASN A 178 0.60 -4.02 -13.33
N ILE A 179 1.51 -3.32 -14.03
CA ILE A 179 2.89 -3.81 -14.25
C ILE A 179 3.69 -3.87 -12.93
N ARG A 180 3.40 -2.98 -11.98
CA ARG A 180 4.09 -2.92 -10.69
C ARG A 180 3.58 -3.94 -9.67
N SER A 181 2.53 -4.69 -9.97
CA SER A 181 1.82 -5.57 -9.02
C SER A 181 2.53 -6.93 -8.84
N VAL A 182 3.78 -6.86 -8.39
CA VAL A 182 4.69 -7.99 -8.18
C VAL A 182 5.43 -7.83 -6.85
N SER A 183 5.61 -8.91 -6.08
CA SER A 183 6.32 -8.89 -4.79
C SER A 183 6.90 -10.25 -4.46
N THR A 184 8.04 -10.28 -3.75
CA THR A 184 8.57 -11.50 -3.14
C THR A 184 8.26 -11.49 -1.64
N LEU A 185 7.55 -12.52 -1.19
CA LEU A 185 7.11 -12.68 0.20
C LEU A 185 7.93 -13.78 0.88
N ASN A 186 8.51 -13.51 2.06
CA ASN A 186 9.10 -14.53 2.90
C ASN A 186 8.08 -15.01 3.94
N LEU A 187 7.66 -16.28 3.83
CA LEU A 187 6.65 -16.89 4.68
C LEU A 187 7.14 -17.26 6.09
N LEU A 188 8.46 -17.36 6.28
CA LEU A 188 9.08 -17.74 7.56
C LEU A 188 9.37 -16.53 8.46
N SER A 189 9.55 -15.34 7.87
CA SER A 189 9.88 -14.10 8.62
C SER A 189 8.82 -13.69 9.66
N ALA A 190 7.58 -14.17 9.52
CA ALA A 190 6.49 -13.86 10.44
C ALA A 190 6.23 -14.94 11.50
N ALA A 191 6.77 -16.16 11.32
CA ALA A 191 6.66 -17.23 12.31
C ALA A 191 7.59 -17.02 13.54
N SER A 192 8.51 -16.04 13.46
CA SER A 192 9.47 -15.72 14.51
C SER A 192 9.15 -14.39 15.22
N GLY A 193 8.17 -14.44 16.13
CA GLY A 193 8.05 -13.48 17.24
C GLY A 193 7.01 -12.37 17.06
N GLY A 194 6.09 -12.29 18.02
CA GLY A 194 5.23 -11.12 18.20
C GLY A 194 6.06 -9.92 18.66
N GLY A 195 6.02 -8.84 17.88
CA GLY A 195 6.76 -7.60 18.14
C GLY A 195 7.06 -6.89 16.84
N GLY A 196 6.31 -5.82 16.54
CA GLY A 196 6.42 -5.15 15.24
C GLY A 196 7.77 -4.46 15.05
N ALA A 197 8.49 -4.80 13.98
CA ALA A 197 9.56 -3.98 13.43
C ALA A 197 9.88 -4.33 11.96
N GLY A 198 10.08 -3.28 11.16
CA GLY A 198 11.16 -3.25 10.16
C GLY A 198 11.06 -4.16 8.93
N ALA A 199 10.49 -3.64 7.85
CA ALA A 199 10.84 -4.09 6.50
C ALA A 199 12.37 -4.02 6.30
N GLY A 200 13.00 -5.19 6.11
CA GLY A 200 14.43 -5.36 5.89
C GLY A 200 14.76 -5.38 4.39
N ASP A 201 15.65 -4.47 3.98
CA ASP A 201 16.12 -4.38 2.59
C ASP A 201 17.04 -5.55 2.21
N SER A 202 16.67 -6.27 1.14
CA SER A 202 17.55 -7.25 0.48
C SER A 202 18.56 -6.53 -0.42
N LYS A 203 19.59 -5.99 0.24
CA LYS A 203 20.95 -5.67 -0.24
C LYS A 203 21.27 -5.99 -1.73
N LEU A 204 21.01 -5.03 -2.62
CA LEU A 204 21.72 -4.94 -3.90
C LEU A 204 23.01 -4.13 -3.71
N GLY A 205 24.14 -4.74 -4.06
CA GLY A 205 25.47 -4.17 -3.80
C GLY A 205 25.86 -3.07 -4.78
N LEU A 206 25.69 -1.81 -4.38
CA LEU A 206 26.47 -0.68 -4.89
C LEU A 206 27.56 -0.36 -3.85
N GLN A 207 28.84 -0.52 -4.23
CA GLN A 207 29.96 -0.15 -3.35
C GLN A 207 30.06 1.37 -3.25
N VAL A 208 29.53 1.93 -2.17
CA VAL A 208 29.87 3.29 -1.74
C VAL A 208 31.10 3.19 -0.85
N SER A 209 32.24 3.64 -1.37
CA SER A 209 33.46 3.80 -0.59
C SER A 209 33.27 4.84 0.52
N SER A 210 33.80 4.53 1.70
CA SER A 210 33.64 5.34 2.90
C SER A 210 34.28 6.72 2.76
N TRP A 211 33.45 7.77 2.73
CA TRP A 211 33.86 9.17 2.93
C TRP A 211 33.18 9.77 4.18
N ALA A 212 33.35 9.09 5.32
CA ALA A 212 33.10 9.67 6.63
C ALA A 212 34.33 10.49 7.05
N GLY A 213 34.43 11.73 6.53
CA GLY A 213 35.63 12.55 6.66
C GLY A 213 35.36 14.06 6.60
N ASN A 214 35.04 14.63 7.77
CA ASN A 214 35.28 16.02 8.16
C ASN A 214 34.83 17.16 7.19
N GLN A 215 33.71 17.82 7.51
CA GLN A 215 33.33 19.13 6.93
C GLN A 215 32.79 20.07 8.04
N PRO A 216 33.61 20.97 8.60
CA PRO A 216 33.26 21.79 9.76
C PRO A 216 32.45 23.05 9.39
N GLY A 217 31.33 22.88 8.66
CA GLY A 217 30.51 23.99 8.16
C GLY A 217 29.02 23.94 8.54
N PHE A 218 28.42 22.76 8.64
CA PHE A 218 26.95 22.64 8.70
C PHE A 218 26.33 22.70 10.11
N SER A 219 27.11 22.52 11.18
CA SER A 219 26.57 22.49 12.56
C SER A 219 26.25 23.89 13.13
N LEU A 220 26.95 24.93 12.67
CA LEU A 220 26.76 26.30 13.16
C LEU A 220 25.60 27.04 12.47
N ALA A 221 25.36 26.77 11.18
CA ALA A 221 24.26 27.39 10.45
C ALA A 221 22.88 26.97 11.00
N LEU A 222 22.73 25.69 11.38
CA LEU A 222 21.45 25.15 11.86
C LEU A 222 21.13 25.58 13.30
N THR A 223 22.15 25.74 14.16
CA THR A 223 21.96 26.23 15.53
C THR A 223 21.62 27.72 15.58
N VAL A 224 22.21 28.55 14.71
CA VAL A 224 21.90 29.99 14.63
C VAL A 224 20.48 30.24 14.10
N LEU A 225 19.98 29.43 13.16
CA LEU A 225 18.59 29.52 12.65
C LEU A 225 17.51 29.07 13.65
N LEU A 226 17.88 28.31 14.69
CA LEU A 226 16.92 27.81 15.69
C LEU A 226 16.63 28.80 16.82
N VAL A 227 17.48 29.80 17.03
CA VAL A 227 17.35 30.80 18.13
C VAL A 227 16.55 32.03 17.71
N SER A 228 16.41 32.29 16.40
CA SER A 228 15.70 33.45 15.84
C SER A 228 14.25 33.21 15.43
N LEU A 229 13.74 31.98 15.58
CA LEU A 229 12.35 31.64 15.26
C LEU A 229 11.43 31.84 16.48
N PRO A 230 10.22 32.43 16.30
CA PRO A 230 9.22 32.53 17.35
C PRO A 230 8.93 31.17 18.01
N SER A 231 8.71 31.17 19.33
CA SER A 231 8.57 29.97 20.17
C SER A 231 7.47 28.98 19.72
N ALA A 232 6.47 29.44 18.96
CA ALA A 232 5.48 28.59 18.32
C ALA A 232 6.06 27.62 17.25
N LEU A 233 7.11 28.03 16.52
CA LEU A 233 7.74 27.22 15.47
C LEU A 233 8.72 26.17 16.04
N GLN A 234 9.34 26.46 17.19
CA GLN A 234 10.14 25.46 17.91
C GLN A 234 9.28 24.29 18.40
N GLN A 235 8.05 24.56 18.87
CA GLN A 235 7.10 23.51 19.25
C GLN A 235 6.71 22.61 18.05
N PHE A 236 6.54 23.20 16.86
CA PHE A 236 6.16 22.45 15.65
C PHE A 236 7.24 21.44 15.22
N ASN A 237 8.52 21.86 15.19
CA ASN A 237 9.64 20.96 14.88
C ASN A 237 9.81 19.84 15.91
N PHE A 238 9.62 20.14 17.21
CA PHE A 238 9.72 19.13 18.26
C PHE A 238 8.58 18.10 18.21
N LEU A 239 7.37 18.54 17.82
CA LEU A 239 6.22 17.65 17.61
C LEU A 239 6.41 16.78 16.36
N TRP A 240 6.96 17.32 15.27
CA TRP A 240 7.30 16.59 14.05
C TRP A 240 8.24 15.41 14.31
N TYR A 241 9.27 15.63 15.16
CA TYR A 241 10.23 14.59 15.53
C TYR A 241 9.66 13.56 16.52
N LYS A 242 8.81 13.98 17.46
CA LYS A 242 8.18 13.08 18.45
C LYS A 242 7.01 12.25 17.91
N LEU A 243 6.30 12.71 16.90
CA LEU A 243 5.13 11.99 16.33
C LEU A 243 5.50 10.85 15.38
N GLY A 244 6.79 10.56 15.17
CA GLY A 244 7.22 9.36 14.45
C GLY A 244 6.80 9.30 12.98
N VAL A 245 6.48 10.44 12.36
CA VAL A 245 5.92 10.55 10.99
C VAL A 245 6.79 9.84 9.94
N CYS A 246 8.09 9.65 10.21
CA CYS A 246 9.00 8.86 9.38
C CYS A 246 8.56 7.39 9.17
N SER A 247 7.73 6.81 10.05
CA SER A 247 7.16 5.46 9.84
C SER A 247 5.96 5.47 8.87
N VAL A 248 5.18 6.55 8.84
CA VAL A 248 4.00 6.71 7.96
C VAL A 248 4.41 6.85 6.49
N PHE A 249 5.60 7.39 6.21
CA PHE A 249 6.10 7.59 4.85
C PHE A 249 6.71 6.35 4.19
N LYS A 250 6.89 5.22 4.91
CA LYS A 250 7.64 4.07 4.39
C LYS A 250 6.86 3.26 3.32
N THR A 251 5.54 3.42 3.22
CA THR A 251 4.67 2.67 2.29
C THR A 251 4.01 3.53 1.19
N GLN A 252 4.16 4.86 1.21
CA GLN A 252 3.49 5.72 0.22
C GLN A 252 4.23 5.79 -1.12
N THR A 253 3.45 5.78 -2.21
CA THR A 253 3.96 5.94 -3.57
C THR A 253 4.58 7.33 -3.76
N ARG A 254 5.59 7.47 -4.64
CA ARG A 254 6.21 8.79 -4.91
C ARG A 254 5.22 9.88 -5.29
N ALA A 255 4.09 9.53 -5.92
CA ALA A 255 3.00 10.46 -6.22
C ALA A 255 2.35 11.03 -4.94
N GLN A 256 2.02 10.18 -3.96
CA GLN A 256 1.44 10.61 -2.68
C GLN A 256 2.42 11.47 -1.87
N VAL A 257 3.70 11.08 -1.81
CA VAL A 257 4.73 11.88 -1.12
C VAL A 257 4.88 13.25 -1.76
N ASN A 258 4.86 13.34 -3.10
CA ASN A 258 4.97 14.61 -3.81
C ASN A 258 3.71 15.49 -3.63
N ILE A 259 2.51 14.90 -3.63
CA ILE A 259 1.26 15.60 -3.32
C ILE A 259 1.31 16.17 -1.89
N TYR A 260 1.69 15.36 -0.90
CA TYR A 260 1.80 15.79 0.49
C TYR A 260 2.83 16.89 0.70
N HIS A 261 4.01 16.77 0.06
CA HIS A 261 5.07 17.78 0.15
C HIS A 261 4.62 19.11 -0.44
N HIS A 262 3.92 19.09 -1.59
CA HIS A 262 3.34 20.29 -2.17
C HIS A 262 2.19 20.88 -1.33
N THR A 263 1.25 20.07 -0.82
CA THR A 263 0.12 20.61 -0.04
C THR A 263 0.60 21.26 1.25
N ILE A 264 1.49 20.62 2.02
CA ILE A 264 2.08 21.24 3.21
C ILE A 264 2.93 22.46 2.84
N GLY A 265 3.75 22.39 1.79
CA GLY A 265 4.55 23.52 1.32
C GLY A 265 3.71 24.75 1.00
N TYR A 266 2.63 24.60 0.23
CA TYR A 266 1.70 25.69 -0.08
C TYR A 266 0.94 26.18 1.16
N THR A 267 0.53 25.30 2.08
CA THR A 267 -0.08 25.72 3.35
C THR A 267 0.86 26.60 4.19
N VAL A 268 2.14 26.23 4.31
CA VAL A 268 3.15 27.03 5.04
C VAL A 268 3.37 28.39 4.37
N ILE A 269 3.46 28.44 3.04
CA ILE A 269 3.62 29.70 2.29
C ILE A 269 2.40 30.62 2.51
N ILE A 270 1.17 30.09 2.44
CA ILE A 270 -0.06 30.88 2.67
C ILE A 270 -0.09 31.42 4.10
N LEU A 271 0.24 30.61 5.10
CA LEU A 271 0.30 31.04 6.50
C LEU A 271 1.36 32.13 6.73
N ALA A 272 2.52 32.02 6.08
CA ALA A 272 3.55 33.05 6.14
C ALA A 272 3.05 34.39 5.57
N VAL A 273 2.40 34.38 4.41
CA VAL A 273 1.83 35.58 3.78
C VAL A 273 0.73 36.21 4.66
N VAL A 274 -0.18 35.41 5.22
CA VAL A 274 -1.24 35.90 6.12
C VAL A 274 -0.65 36.52 7.40
N ASN A 275 0.41 35.94 7.96
CA ASN A 275 1.08 36.49 9.14
C ASN A 275 1.83 37.79 8.83
N VAL A 276 2.39 37.96 7.62
CA VAL A 276 3.00 39.24 7.20
C VAL A 276 1.94 40.34 7.13
N PHE A 277 0.79 40.10 6.50
CA PHE A 277 -0.28 41.11 6.43
C PHE A 277 -0.82 41.47 7.82
N LYS A 278 -1.12 40.49 8.67
CA LYS A 278 -1.49 40.76 10.07
C LYS A 278 -0.44 41.53 10.86
N GLY A 279 0.85 41.31 10.58
CA GLY A 279 1.95 42.07 11.18
C GLY A 279 1.98 43.53 10.74
N LEU A 280 1.65 43.81 9.47
CA LEU A 280 1.56 45.17 8.93
C LEU A 280 0.34 45.93 9.49
N ASP A 281 -0.80 45.24 9.67
CA ASP A 281 -2.00 45.80 10.29
C ASP A 281 -1.73 46.24 11.75
N ILE A 282 -0.90 45.51 12.50
CA ILE A 282 -0.48 45.87 13.88
C ILE A 282 0.45 47.09 13.91
N LEU A 283 1.22 47.33 12.84
CA LEU A 283 2.14 48.47 12.72
C LEU A 283 1.45 49.75 12.24
N SER A 284 0.18 49.66 11.84
CA SER A 284 -0.63 50.77 11.33
C SER A 284 -1.93 50.93 12.13
N PRO A 285 -1.87 51.08 13.48
CA PRO A 285 -3.08 51.24 14.28
C PRO A 285 -3.79 52.55 13.91
N GLU A 286 -5.10 52.44 13.70
CA GLU A 286 -6.03 53.57 13.48
C GLU A 286 -6.26 54.39 14.77
#